data_AF-A0A7V4G0X5-F1
#
_entry.id   AF-A0A7V4G0X5-F1
#
_cell.length_a   1.000
_cell.length_b   1.000
_cell.length_c   1.000
_cell.angle_alpha   90.00
_cell.angle_beta   90.00
_cell.angle_gamma   90.00
#
_symmetry.space_group_name_H-M   'P 1'
#
loop_
_entity.id
_entity.type
_entity.pdbx_description
1 polymer ?
#
loop_
_entity_poly.entity_id
_entity_poly.type
_entity_poly.pdbx_seq_one_letter_code
_entity_poly.pdbx_strand_id
1 'polypeptide(L)'
;VFARRWVGPVPAAGAAVLSLAQPHYFFHAPIPSFDVPSTVMIVLVAFAYWKSLRSPLWGILCGIFFGMALATKHNAWLIPCFLLVHYLWMRRKDWRRLRPPRPPLAFVSMAILGPLVLLALWPWLWGAPVARAREWWNRHAQHEHYNFEYLGRNWNLPPQPKEAGRWLLPTTFPWVSAGLTLPVTTLALVAAGTVVMARRRRCRPTDPPVLQDMDAPQPEARPSWIRPGADVDLAPGMFLAVQILGPMAVIAVPSVPIFGGVKHFLPAMPFLSIVAGVGLAWALQRARSLFRPEGLRRFLPPAMTAMLCLPAVAETQRAHPDGLGHYNLLAGGFAGGASLGMNRQFWGYSVLPLLPWMVENRPASNRIYWHDVLHDAVVMYVREGRLPLGIGDVGVGEDKVAQSDLGLVILEKHFAVYEYLHWTAYQTVRPVQVYAREGVPFVVVYQRGAPSPRQEFLSP
;
A
#
# COMPACT_ATOMS: atom_id res chain seq x y z
N VAL A 1 -6.60 17.77 -3.34
CA VAL A 1 -6.03 18.91 -4.12
C VAL A 1 -5.42 18.46 -5.43
N PHE A 2 -4.54 17.46 -5.45
CA PHE A 2 -3.84 17.03 -6.66
C PHE A 2 -4.79 16.64 -7.81
N ALA A 3 -5.79 15.78 -7.56
CA ALA A 3 -6.78 15.40 -8.58
C ALA A 3 -7.48 16.60 -9.25
N ARG A 4 -7.68 17.72 -8.52
CA ARG A 4 -8.34 18.92 -9.05
C ARG A 4 -7.57 19.60 -10.19
N ARG A 5 -6.31 19.24 -10.43
CA ARG A 5 -5.56 19.71 -11.61
C ARG A 5 -6.15 19.19 -12.92
N TRP A 6 -6.85 18.04 -12.86
CA TRP A 6 -7.31 17.30 -14.03
C TRP A 6 -8.81 17.03 -14.07
N VAL A 7 -9.51 17.12 -12.93
CA VAL A 7 -10.96 16.87 -12.85
C VAL A 7 -11.64 17.88 -11.93
N GLY A 8 -12.97 18.01 -12.09
CA GLY A 8 -13.79 18.86 -11.22
C GLY A 8 -13.76 18.44 -9.74
N PRO A 9 -14.28 19.28 -8.83
CA PRO A 9 -14.21 19.05 -7.39
C PRO A 9 -14.90 17.76 -6.94
N VAL A 10 -16.03 17.39 -7.55
CA VAL A 10 -16.77 16.17 -7.19
C VAL A 10 -16.01 14.88 -7.55
N PRO A 11 -15.54 14.67 -8.80
CA PRO A 11 -14.66 13.54 -9.10
C PRO A 11 -13.36 13.53 -8.28
N ALA A 12 -12.80 14.70 -7.97
CA ALA A 12 -11.62 14.81 -7.11
C ALA A 12 -11.90 14.38 -5.67
N ALA A 13 -13.09 14.65 -5.13
CA ALA A 13 -13.53 14.13 -3.83
C ALA A 13 -13.74 12.61 -3.90
N GLY A 14 -14.34 12.11 -4.98
CA GLY A 14 -14.44 10.66 -5.24
C GLY A 14 -13.07 9.98 -5.24
N ALA A 15 -12.08 10.54 -5.94
CA ALA A 15 -10.69 10.04 -5.91
C ALA A 15 -10.10 9.99 -4.49
N ALA A 16 -10.39 10.99 -3.65
CA ALA A 16 -9.93 10.99 -2.26
C ALA A 16 -10.59 9.87 -1.45
N VAL A 17 -11.91 9.68 -1.59
CA VAL A 17 -12.64 8.57 -0.95
C VAL A 17 -12.08 7.23 -1.39
N LEU A 18 -11.92 7.00 -2.70
CA LEU A 18 -11.37 5.76 -3.26
C LEU A 18 -9.90 5.50 -2.88
N SER A 19 -9.15 6.53 -2.47
CA SER A 19 -7.79 6.36 -1.94
C SER A 19 -7.79 5.84 -0.50
N LEU A 20 -8.82 6.15 0.29
CA LEU A 20 -8.95 5.69 1.67
C LEU A 20 -9.74 4.38 1.76
N ALA A 21 -10.74 4.22 0.89
CA ALA A 21 -11.61 3.06 0.80
C ALA A 21 -10.94 1.92 0.02
N GLN A 22 -9.80 1.47 0.51
CA GLN A 22 -9.10 0.28 0.03
C GLN A 22 -8.78 -0.59 1.25
N PRO A 23 -9.30 -1.83 1.34
CA PRO A 23 -9.16 -2.67 2.53
C PRO A 23 -7.73 -2.76 3.07
N HIS A 24 -6.77 -3.05 2.18
CA HIS A 24 -5.36 -3.19 2.55
C HIS A 24 -4.70 -1.84 2.91
N TYR A 25 -4.99 -0.76 2.17
CA TYR A 25 -4.46 0.57 2.51
C TYR A 25 -5.00 1.03 3.86
N PHE A 26 -6.31 0.91 4.07
CA PHE A 26 -6.99 1.33 5.29
C PHE A 26 -6.47 0.57 6.51
N PHE A 27 -6.18 -0.73 6.37
CA PHE A 27 -5.51 -1.52 7.40
C PHE A 27 -4.17 -0.92 7.85
N HIS A 28 -3.36 -0.40 6.93
CA HIS A 28 -2.07 0.21 7.27
C HIS A 28 -2.19 1.59 7.91
N ALA A 29 -3.34 2.28 7.78
CA ALA A 29 -3.52 3.64 8.27
C ALA A 29 -3.48 3.79 9.81
N PRO A 30 -4.14 2.94 10.61
CA PRO A 30 -4.07 3.02 12.07
C PRO A 30 -2.80 2.42 12.67
N ILE A 31 -1.97 1.74 11.89
CA ILE A 31 -0.76 1.09 12.40
C ILE A 31 0.34 2.14 12.57
N PRO A 32 1.01 2.23 13.73
CA PRO A 32 2.13 3.15 13.97
C PRO A 32 3.39 2.67 13.22
N SER A 33 3.32 2.70 11.88
CA SER A 33 4.36 2.30 10.94
C SER A 33 4.65 3.44 9.96
N PHE A 34 5.80 3.38 9.31
CA PHE A 34 6.23 4.39 8.35
C PHE A 34 5.58 4.25 6.96
N ASP A 35 4.75 3.22 6.71
CA ASP A 35 4.26 2.89 5.36
C ASP A 35 3.29 3.94 4.79
N VAL A 36 2.27 4.33 5.56
CA VAL A 36 1.33 5.40 5.18
C VAL A 36 1.98 6.78 5.23
N PRO A 37 2.74 7.17 6.28
CA PRO A 37 3.52 8.41 6.28
C PRO A 37 4.45 8.53 5.06
N SER A 38 5.16 7.45 4.69
CA SER A 38 6.01 7.44 3.49
C SER A 38 5.20 7.65 2.22
N THR A 39 4.02 7.05 2.12
CA THR A 39 3.12 7.25 0.98
C THR A 39 2.69 8.71 0.85
N VAL A 40 2.33 9.36 1.95
CA VAL A 40 1.98 10.79 1.97
C VAL A 40 3.18 11.64 1.51
N MET A 41 4.38 11.37 2.02
CA MET A 41 5.58 12.10 1.63
C MET A 41 5.90 11.94 0.13
N ILE A 42 5.76 10.73 -0.43
CA ILE A 42 5.94 10.49 -1.86
C ILE A 42 4.92 11.27 -2.70
N VAL A 43 3.65 11.29 -2.29
CA VAL A 43 2.61 12.09 -2.97
C VAL A 43 2.93 13.59 -2.89
N LEU A 44 3.43 14.08 -1.75
CA LEU A 44 3.84 15.48 -1.58
C LEU A 44 5.02 15.84 -2.49
N VAL A 45 6.06 14.99 -2.58
CA VAL A 45 7.20 15.18 -3.50
C VAL A 45 6.72 15.21 -4.94
N ALA A 46 5.88 14.25 -5.34
CA ALA A 46 5.33 14.17 -6.69
C ALA A 46 4.47 15.39 -7.04
N PHE A 47 3.65 15.87 -6.10
CA PHE A 47 2.84 17.08 -6.27
C PHE A 47 3.70 18.34 -6.36
N ALA A 48 4.71 18.48 -5.50
CA ALA A 48 5.63 19.60 -5.53
C ALA A 48 6.45 19.61 -6.83
N TYR A 49 6.92 18.45 -7.29
CA TYR A 49 7.54 18.31 -8.60
C TYR A 49 6.57 18.76 -9.71
N TRP A 50 5.32 18.28 -9.73
CA TRP A 50 4.34 18.68 -10.74
C TRP A 50 4.16 20.20 -10.80
N LYS A 51 4.00 20.84 -9.64
CA LYS A 51 3.89 22.30 -9.52
C LYS A 51 5.18 23.02 -9.89
N SER A 52 6.35 22.43 -9.62
CA SER A 52 7.66 23.00 -9.93
C SER A 52 7.87 23.24 -11.42
N LEU A 53 7.20 22.44 -12.27
CA LEU A 53 7.28 22.58 -13.73
C LEU A 53 6.83 23.96 -14.20
N ARG A 54 6.03 24.67 -13.38
CA ARG A 54 5.50 26.02 -13.62
C ARG A 54 5.87 27.05 -12.56
N SER A 55 6.48 26.67 -11.43
CA SER A 55 6.72 27.56 -10.30
C SER A 55 8.05 27.32 -9.58
N PRO A 56 8.92 28.35 -9.43
CA PRO A 56 10.21 28.23 -8.75
C PRO A 56 10.08 27.78 -7.29
N LEU A 57 9.12 28.35 -6.56
CA LEU A 57 8.90 28.06 -5.14
C LEU A 57 8.67 26.56 -4.94
N TRP A 58 7.85 25.95 -5.78
CA TRP A 58 7.59 24.51 -5.72
C TRP A 58 8.81 23.67 -6.11
N GLY A 59 9.73 24.20 -6.92
CA GLY A 59 11.02 23.56 -7.19
C GLY A 59 11.92 23.51 -5.96
N ILE A 60 11.93 24.54 -5.12
CA ILE A 60 12.65 24.56 -3.84
C ILE A 60 11.96 23.63 -2.84
N LEU A 61 10.65 23.77 -2.66
CA LEU A 61 9.85 22.94 -1.76
C LEU A 61 9.95 21.44 -2.11
N CYS A 62 10.08 21.10 -3.39
CA CYS A 62 10.28 19.70 -3.81
C CYS A 62 11.53 19.08 -3.17
N GLY A 63 12.64 19.83 -3.05
CA GLY A 63 13.84 19.36 -2.36
C GLY A 63 13.65 19.16 -0.86
N ILE A 64 12.94 20.08 -0.21
CA ILE A 64 12.60 19.99 1.22
C ILE A 64 11.70 18.76 1.49
N PHE A 65 10.62 18.60 0.71
CA PHE A 65 9.74 17.45 0.82
C PHE A 65 10.47 16.14 0.54
N PHE A 66 11.42 16.13 -0.40
CA PHE A 66 12.23 14.95 -0.69
C PHE A 66 13.13 14.56 0.48
N GLY A 67 13.77 15.52 1.15
CA GLY A 67 14.54 15.24 2.37
C GLY A 67 13.67 14.68 3.51
N MET A 68 12.45 15.20 3.69
CA MET A 68 11.48 14.64 4.64
C MET A 68 11.03 13.22 4.25
N ALA A 69 10.85 12.95 2.95
CA ALA A 69 10.53 11.62 2.45
C ALA A 69 11.67 10.63 2.76
N LEU A 70 12.93 11.01 2.52
CA LEU A 70 14.10 10.21 2.87
C LEU A 70 14.18 9.92 4.36
N ALA A 71 13.91 10.92 5.20
CA ALA A 71 13.89 10.77 6.66
C ALA A 71 12.75 9.86 7.14
N THR A 72 11.68 9.72 6.36
CA THR A 72 10.54 8.85 6.68
C THR A 72 10.80 7.40 6.27
N LYS A 73 11.30 7.18 5.05
CA LYS A 73 11.59 5.84 4.53
C LYS A 73 12.66 5.90 3.46
N HIS A 74 13.69 5.08 3.61
CA HIS A 74 14.85 5.07 2.71
C HIS A 74 14.46 4.94 1.23
N ASN A 75 13.49 4.08 0.89
CA ASN A 75 13.00 3.84 -0.48
C ASN A 75 12.56 5.12 -1.24
N ALA A 76 12.32 6.23 -0.54
CA ALA A 76 12.12 7.53 -1.19
C ALA A 76 13.26 7.93 -2.13
N TRP A 77 14.48 7.38 -1.97
CA TRP A 77 15.62 7.62 -2.87
C TRP A 77 15.34 7.27 -4.34
N LEU A 78 14.35 6.42 -4.63
CA LEU A 78 13.93 6.03 -5.98
C LEU A 78 13.06 7.08 -6.68
N ILE A 79 12.40 7.99 -5.93
CA ILE A 79 11.45 8.97 -6.48
C ILE A 79 12.09 9.83 -7.59
N PRO A 80 13.31 10.38 -7.45
CA PRO A 80 13.95 11.14 -8.52
C PRO A 80 14.09 10.35 -9.83
N CYS A 81 14.29 9.04 -9.79
CA CYS A 81 14.33 8.20 -11.00
C CYS A 81 12.98 8.20 -11.73
N PHE A 82 11.87 8.06 -10.98
CA PHE A 82 10.51 8.11 -11.53
C PHE A 82 10.21 9.50 -12.12
N LEU A 83 10.55 10.56 -11.40
CA LEU A 83 10.40 11.94 -11.88
C LEU A 83 11.23 12.22 -13.12
N LEU A 84 12.44 11.65 -13.21
CA LEU A 84 13.32 11.78 -14.36
C LEU A 84 12.70 11.12 -15.60
N VAL A 85 12.19 9.89 -15.51
CA VAL A 85 11.52 9.21 -16.64
C VAL A 85 10.38 10.08 -17.17
N HIS A 86 9.55 10.64 -16.29
CA HIS A 86 8.50 11.56 -16.68
C HIS A 86 9.07 12.85 -17.33
N TYR A 87 10.11 13.45 -16.76
CA TYR A 87 10.75 14.66 -17.30
C TYR A 87 11.29 14.45 -18.71
N LEU A 88 12.00 13.35 -18.92
CA LEU A 88 12.55 12.96 -20.23
C LEU A 88 11.43 12.72 -21.24
N TRP A 89 10.33 12.09 -20.84
CA TRP A 89 9.16 11.91 -21.70
C TRP A 89 8.49 13.24 -22.07
N MET A 90 8.32 14.14 -21.10
CA MET A 90 7.75 15.47 -21.31
C MET A 90 8.59 16.26 -22.34
N ARG A 91 9.92 16.25 -22.21
CA ARG A 91 10.88 16.92 -23.11
C ARG A 91 11.37 16.04 -24.26
N ARG A 92 10.72 14.91 -24.58
CA ARG A 92 11.19 13.95 -25.61
C ARG A 92 11.41 14.55 -27.00
N LYS A 93 10.73 15.66 -27.32
CA LYS A 93 10.92 16.39 -28.59
C LYS A 93 12.27 17.13 -28.63
N ASP A 94 12.78 17.59 -27.50
CA ASP A 94 14.06 18.29 -27.42
C ASP A 94 15.22 17.30 -27.55
N TRP A 95 15.08 16.13 -26.91
CA TRP A 95 16.00 15.00 -27.07
C TRP A 95 16.13 14.54 -28.52
N ARG A 96 15.00 14.42 -29.24
CA ARG A 96 14.99 14.10 -30.68
C ARG A 96 15.66 15.17 -31.54
N ARG A 97 15.80 16.39 -31.03
CA ARG A 97 16.49 17.51 -31.69
C ARG A 97 17.93 17.67 -31.19
N LEU A 98 18.48 16.70 -30.46
CA LEU A 98 19.83 16.70 -29.87
C LEU A 98 20.09 17.93 -28.97
N ARG A 99 19.04 18.46 -28.34
CA ARG A 99 19.13 19.55 -27.35
C ARG A 99 18.80 18.95 -25.98
N PRO A 100 19.80 18.46 -25.21
CA PRO A 100 19.53 17.85 -23.91
C PRO A 100 18.86 18.89 -23.00
N PRO A 101 17.71 18.54 -22.39
CA PRO A 101 17.01 19.46 -21.50
C PRO A 101 17.85 19.69 -20.24
N ARG A 102 17.92 20.96 -19.80
CA ARG A 102 18.68 21.34 -18.60
C ARG A 102 18.07 20.69 -17.35
N PRO A 103 18.88 20.27 -16.36
CA PRO A 103 18.36 19.74 -15.10
C PRO A 103 17.40 20.75 -14.44
N PRO A 104 16.14 20.39 -14.20
CA PRO A 104 15.20 21.25 -13.50
C PRO A 104 15.66 21.64 -12.11
N LEU A 105 15.26 22.84 -11.66
CA LEU A 105 15.45 23.32 -10.28
C LEU A 105 14.99 22.27 -9.27
N ALA A 106 13.89 21.55 -9.50
CA ALA A 106 13.44 20.48 -8.60
C ALA A 106 14.50 19.39 -8.37
N PHE A 107 15.22 18.93 -9.40
CA PHE A 107 16.27 17.92 -9.23
C PHE A 107 17.49 18.49 -8.52
N VAL A 108 17.88 19.73 -8.83
CA VAL A 108 18.96 20.43 -8.13
C VAL A 108 18.61 20.59 -6.65
N SER A 109 17.40 21.04 -6.34
CA SER A 109 16.90 21.15 -4.97
C SER A 109 16.85 19.80 -4.27
N MET A 110 16.41 18.72 -4.92
CA MET A 110 16.42 17.38 -4.33
C MET A 110 17.85 16.90 -4.02
N ALA A 111 18.81 17.16 -4.91
CA ALA A 111 20.20 16.76 -4.72
C ALA A 111 20.92 17.55 -3.61
N ILE A 112 20.54 18.81 -3.38
CA ILE A 112 21.18 19.69 -2.40
C ILE A 112 20.37 19.74 -1.10
N LEU A 113 19.13 20.21 -1.15
CA LEU A 113 18.27 20.38 0.03
C LEU A 113 17.81 19.04 0.60
N GLY A 114 17.64 18.01 -0.23
CA GLY A 114 17.23 16.68 0.25
C GLY A 114 18.18 16.11 1.32
N PRO A 115 19.48 15.94 1.02
CA PRO A 115 20.47 15.50 2.00
C PRO A 115 20.61 16.44 3.20
N LEU A 116 20.51 17.76 3.01
CA LEU A 116 20.59 18.73 4.11
C LEU A 116 19.41 18.59 5.08
N VAL A 117 18.19 18.43 4.56
CA VAL A 117 17.00 18.18 5.39
C VAL A 117 17.08 16.81 6.06
N LEU A 118 17.53 15.77 5.36
CA LEU A 118 17.77 14.44 5.96
C LEU A 118 18.75 14.53 7.14
N LEU A 119 19.88 15.21 6.94
CA LEU A 119 20.87 15.43 7.99
C LEU A 119 20.27 16.21 9.17
N ALA A 120 19.52 17.27 8.90
CA ALA A 120 18.89 18.08 9.95
C ALA A 120 17.85 17.30 10.77
N LEU A 121 17.08 16.41 10.12
CA LEU A 121 16.00 15.66 10.77
C LEU A 121 16.44 14.34 11.40
N TRP A 122 17.67 13.90 11.16
CA TRP A 122 18.14 12.62 11.67
C TRP A 122 19.38 12.78 12.57
N PRO A 123 19.20 12.99 13.89
CA PRO A 123 20.29 13.23 14.83
C PRO A 123 21.35 12.14 14.87
N TRP A 124 20.96 10.91 14.52
CA TRP A 124 21.90 9.82 14.39
C TRP A 124 22.99 10.12 13.35
N LEU A 125 22.80 10.97 12.34
CA LEU A 125 23.86 11.30 11.39
C LEU A 125 24.87 12.33 11.94
N TRP A 126 24.52 13.18 12.92
CA TRP A 126 25.29 14.40 13.24
C TRP A 126 26.74 14.17 13.67
N GLY A 127 27.00 13.15 14.49
CA GLY A 127 28.34 12.92 15.03
C GLY A 127 29.36 12.39 14.01
N ALA A 128 28.90 11.75 12.94
CA ALA A 128 29.76 11.22 11.88
C ALA A 128 28.96 11.04 10.57
N PRO A 129 28.54 12.14 9.90
CA PRO A 129 27.53 12.08 8.84
C PRO A 129 27.87 11.12 7.71
N VAL A 130 29.11 11.15 7.23
CA VAL A 130 29.56 10.33 6.10
C VAL A 130 29.66 8.85 6.50
N ALA A 131 30.26 8.56 7.66
CA ALA A 131 30.45 7.18 8.12
C ALA A 131 29.11 6.49 8.41
N ARG A 132 28.21 7.20 9.11
CA ARG A 132 26.88 6.69 9.48
C ARG A 132 25.95 6.58 8.27
N ALA A 133 26.01 7.52 7.31
CA ALA A 133 25.28 7.38 6.06
C ALA A 133 25.73 6.15 5.26
N ARG A 134 27.04 5.86 5.24
CA ARG A 134 27.58 4.64 4.60
C ARG A 134 27.13 3.38 5.32
N GLU A 135 27.18 3.35 6.64
CA GLU A 135 26.69 2.23 7.46
C GLU A 135 25.21 1.96 7.17
N TRP A 136 24.39 3.01 7.18
CA TRP A 136 22.97 2.91 6.85
C TRP A 136 22.74 2.38 5.44
N TRP A 137 23.45 2.88 4.43
CA TRP A 137 23.32 2.41 3.06
C TRP A 137 23.69 0.92 2.94
N ASN A 138 24.81 0.52 3.54
CA ASN A 138 25.28 -0.87 3.49
C ASN A 138 24.30 -1.83 4.15
N ARG A 139 23.68 -1.44 5.27
CA ARG A 139 22.63 -2.23 5.92
C ARG A 139 21.43 -2.44 5.00
N HIS A 140 21.00 -1.41 4.27
CA HIS A 140 19.83 -1.49 3.39
C HIS A 140 20.13 -2.14 2.04
N ALA A 141 21.40 -2.24 1.63
CA ALA A 141 21.81 -3.03 0.49
C ALA A 141 21.68 -4.55 0.77
N GLN A 142 21.71 -4.95 2.05
CA GLN A 142 21.42 -6.30 2.49
C GLN A 142 19.91 -6.44 2.74
N HIS A 143 19.30 -7.45 2.14
CA HIS A 143 17.86 -7.69 2.29
C HIS A 143 17.63 -8.72 3.40
N GLU A 144 16.79 -8.38 4.37
CA GLU A 144 16.20 -9.38 5.25
C GLU A 144 15.16 -10.20 4.48
N HIS A 145 15.09 -11.48 4.79
CA HIS A 145 14.21 -12.42 4.13
C HIS A 145 13.06 -12.79 5.06
N TYR A 146 11.84 -12.52 4.60
CA TYR A 146 10.60 -12.87 5.29
C TYR A 146 9.84 -13.89 4.47
N ASN A 147 9.29 -14.90 5.13
CA ASN A 147 8.44 -15.88 4.48
C ASN A 147 7.13 -15.21 4.07
N PHE A 148 6.70 -15.45 2.84
CA PHE A 148 5.47 -14.88 2.31
C PHE A 148 4.73 -15.85 1.41
N GLU A 149 3.43 -16.03 1.65
CA GLU A 149 2.60 -16.89 0.81
C GLU A 149 2.04 -16.11 -0.39
N TYR A 150 2.28 -16.62 -1.59
CA TYR A 150 1.73 -16.06 -2.81
C TYR A 150 1.42 -17.16 -3.82
N LEU A 151 0.15 -17.19 -4.25
CA LEU A 151 -0.42 -18.19 -5.17
C LEU A 151 -0.14 -19.64 -4.73
N GLY A 152 -0.36 -19.90 -3.44
CA GLY A 152 -0.23 -21.21 -2.83
C GLY A 152 1.23 -21.66 -2.66
N ARG A 153 2.20 -20.76 -2.75
CA ARG A 153 3.63 -21.06 -2.53
C ARG A 153 4.20 -20.14 -1.46
N ASN A 154 5.02 -20.71 -0.58
CA ASN A 154 5.84 -19.93 0.34
C ASN A 154 7.11 -19.47 -0.37
N TRP A 155 7.37 -18.17 -0.27
CA TRP A 155 8.55 -17.51 -0.77
C TRP A 155 9.40 -17.06 0.41
N ASN A 156 10.54 -17.71 0.61
CA ASN A 156 11.46 -17.42 1.71
C ASN A 156 12.74 -16.72 1.22
N LEU A 157 13.05 -16.84 -0.07
CA LEU A 157 14.18 -16.21 -0.75
C LEU A 157 13.69 -15.71 -2.13
N PRO A 158 14.36 -14.71 -2.73
CA PRO A 158 14.18 -14.42 -4.15
C PRO A 158 14.35 -15.71 -4.99
N PRO A 159 13.61 -15.86 -6.09
CA PRO A 159 13.79 -16.95 -7.02
C PRO A 159 15.26 -17.21 -7.35
N GLN A 160 15.73 -18.43 -7.06
CA GLN A 160 17.06 -18.84 -7.47
C GLN A 160 17.01 -19.32 -8.93
N PRO A 161 18.09 -19.14 -9.72
CA PRO A 161 18.14 -19.56 -11.13
C PRO A 161 17.80 -21.04 -11.37
N LYS A 162 17.98 -21.91 -10.35
CA LYS A 162 17.65 -23.33 -10.40
C LYS A 162 16.14 -23.63 -10.42
N GLU A 163 15.29 -22.66 -10.09
CA GLU A 163 13.82 -22.76 -10.19
C GLU A 163 13.30 -22.35 -11.59
N ALA A 164 14.03 -22.72 -12.65
CA ALA A 164 13.98 -22.14 -13.99
C ALA A 164 12.61 -22.12 -14.72
N GLY A 165 11.55 -22.74 -14.18
CA GLY A 165 10.19 -22.66 -14.73
C GLY A 165 9.27 -21.63 -14.08
N ARG A 166 9.62 -21.07 -12.91
CA ARG A 166 8.70 -20.25 -12.09
C ARG A 166 9.31 -18.99 -11.49
N TRP A 167 10.56 -18.66 -11.86
CA TRP A 167 11.25 -17.48 -11.36
C TRP A 167 10.57 -16.15 -11.71
N LEU A 168 9.72 -16.14 -12.74
CA LEU A 168 8.90 -14.98 -13.10
C LEU A 168 7.65 -14.84 -12.23
N LEU A 169 7.24 -15.85 -11.47
CA LEU A 169 5.99 -15.80 -10.70
C LEU A 169 6.01 -14.68 -9.65
N PRO A 170 7.07 -14.41 -8.88
CA PRO A 170 7.09 -13.27 -7.97
C PRO A 170 7.02 -11.92 -8.69
N THR A 171 7.44 -11.84 -9.95
CA THR A 171 7.33 -10.60 -10.73
C THR A 171 5.87 -10.20 -10.98
N THR A 172 4.94 -11.16 -10.90
CA THR A 172 3.49 -10.89 -11.02
C THR A 172 2.88 -10.35 -9.73
N PHE A 173 3.57 -10.47 -8.58
CA PHE A 173 3.04 -10.14 -7.26
C PHE A 173 2.41 -8.74 -7.17
N PRO A 174 3.08 -7.62 -7.50
CA PRO A 174 2.48 -6.31 -7.32
C PRO A 174 1.24 -6.12 -8.19
N TRP A 175 1.21 -6.69 -9.40
CA TRP A 175 0.10 -6.55 -10.35
C TRP A 175 -1.11 -7.39 -9.94
N VAL A 176 -0.89 -8.65 -9.59
CA VAL A 176 -1.93 -9.57 -9.13
C VAL A 176 -2.48 -9.10 -7.78
N SER A 177 -1.61 -8.74 -6.84
CA SER A 177 -2.04 -8.21 -5.55
C SER A 177 -2.89 -6.95 -5.73
N ALA A 178 -2.45 -5.96 -6.51
CA ALA A 178 -3.29 -4.79 -6.79
C ALA A 178 -4.62 -5.15 -7.47
N GLY A 179 -4.62 -6.09 -8.41
CA GLY A 179 -5.82 -6.55 -9.11
C GLY A 179 -6.80 -7.33 -8.23
N LEU A 180 -6.32 -7.99 -7.17
CA LEU A 180 -7.13 -8.79 -6.27
C LEU A 180 -7.46 -8.09 -4.95
N THR A 181 -6.80 -6.98 -4.59
CA THR A 181 -7.05 -6.28 -3.31
C THR A 181 -7.74 -4.93 -3.46
N LEU A 182 -7.67 -4.31 -4.64
CA LEU A 182 -8.41 -3.08 -4.92
C LEU A 182 -9.89 -3.39 -5.17
N PRO A 183 -10.83 -2.59 -4.62
CA PRO A 183 -12.25 -2.76 -4.92
C PRO A 183 -12.54 -2.75 -6.42
N VAL A 184 -13.44 -3.62 -6.88
CA VAL A 184 -13.71 -3.83 -8.31
C VAL A 184 -14.24 -2.56 -8.98
N THR A 185 -15.03 -1.75 -8.28
CA THR A 185 -15.48 -0.45 -8.79
C THR A 185 -14.32 0.52 -9.00
N THR A 186 -13.33 0.53 -8.08
CA THR A 186 -12.09 1.30 -8.25
C THR A 186 -11.33 0.84 -9.50
N LEU A 187 -11.18 -0.47 -9.71
CA LEU A 187 -10.52 -1.02 -10.90
C LEU A 187 -11.24 -0.62 -12.20
N ALA A 188 -12.57 -0.71 -12.23
CA ALA A 188 -13.36 -0.30 -13.40
C ALA A 188 -13.19 1.20 -13.71
N LEU A 189 -13.17 2.05 -12.68
CA LEU A 189 -12.92 3.48 -12.84
C LEU A 189 -11.47 3.77 -13.28
N VAL A 190 -10.49 3.04 -12.77
CA VAL A 190 -9.09 3.12 -13.24
C VAL A 190 -9.00 2.76 -14.72
N ALA A 191 -9.67 1.69 -15.16
CA ALA A 191 -9.69 1.29 -16.56
C ALA A 191 -10.30 2.39 -17.45
N ALA A 192 -11.47 2.93 -17.08
CA ALA A 192 -12.10 4.04 -17.78
C ALA A 192 -11.20 5.29 -17.82
N GLY A 193 -10.61 5.66 -16.68
CA GLY A 193 -9.70 6.81 -16.58
C GLY A 193 -8.42 6.65 -17.41
N THR A 194 -7.88 5.44 -17.48
CA THR A 194 -6.72 5.10 -18.31
C THR A 194 -7.04 5.29 -19.79
N VAL A 195 -8.20 4.80 -20.24
CA VAL A 195 -8.65 5.01 -21.63
C VAL A 195 -8.82 6.49 -21.95
N VAL A 196 -9.41 7.27 -21.04
CA VAL A 196 -9.56 8.73 -21.19
C VAL A 196 -8.19 9.41 -21.32
N MET A 197 -7.23 9.08 -20.44
CA MET A 197 -5.89 9.65 -20.49
C MET A 197 -5.12 9.27 -21.75
N ALA A 198 -5.23 8.01 -22.19
CA ALA A 198 -4.60 7.53 -23.43
C ALA A 198 -5.17 8.22 -24.67
N ARG A 199 -6.49 8.51 -24.68
CA ARG A 199 -7.18 9.16 -25.79
C ARG A 199 -7.15 10.69 -25.75
N ARG A 200 -6.69 11.32 -24.65
CA ARG A 200 -6.66 12.78 -24.46
C ARG A 200 -6.13 13.56 -25.67
N ARG A 201 -5.06 13.08 -26.31
CA ARG A 201 -4.43 13.74 -27.47
C ARG A 201 -5.14 13.50 -28.80
N ARG A 202 -6.11 12.60 -28.84
CA ARG A 202 -6.90 12.24 -30.04
C ARG A 202 -8.32 12.83 -30.00
N CYS A 203 -8.75 13.40 -28.87
CA CYS A 203 -10.05 14.06 -28.75
C CYS A 203 -10.12 15.29 -29.67
N ARG A 204 -11.26 15.49 -30.31
CA ARG A 204 -11.52 16.67 -31.15
C ARG A 204 -11.80 17.88 -30.25
N PRO A 205 -11.51 19.11 -30.69
CA PRO A 205 -11.85 20.33 -29.95
C PRO A 205 -13.35 20.45 -29.60
N THR A 206 -14.20 19.77 -30.38
CA THR A 206 -15.66 19.73 -30.21
C THR A 206 -16.14 18.72 -29.16
N ASP A 207 -15.27 17.81 -28.70
CA ASP A 207 -15.65 16.84 -27.67
C ASP A 207 -15.72 17.57 -26.31
N PRO A 208 -16.81 17.38 -25.53
CA PRO A 208 -16.89 18.02 -24.23
C PRO A 208 -15.74 17.49 -23.34
N PRO A 209 -14.94 18.36 -22.71
CA PRO A 209 -13.73 17.92 -22.02
C PRO A 209 -14.07 17.17 -20.73
N VAL A 210 -13.68 15.89 -20.66
CA VAL A 210 -13.65 15.12 -19.39
C VAL A 210 -12.59 15.69 -18.45
N LEU A 211 -11.42 16.01 -19.02
CA LEU A 211 -10.26 16.50 -18.31
C LEU A 211 -10.24 18.02 -18.31
N GLN A 212 -10.00 18.58 -17.14
CA GLN A 212 -9.60 19.97 -16.98
C GLN A 212 -8.09 20.07 -17.21
N ASP A 213 -7.63 21.11 -17.89
CA ASP A 213 -6.20 21.37 -18.03
C ASP A 213 -5.83 22.67 -17.33
N MET A 214 -5.73 22.61 -16.00
CA MET A 214 -5.30 23.77 -15.21
C MET A 214 -3.80 24.10 -15.38
N ASP A 215 -3.04 23.27 -16.10
CA ASP A 215 -1.61 23.38 -16.35
C ASP A 215 -1.31 23.43 -17.86
N ALA A 216 -2.24 24.00 -18.64
CA ALA A 216 -2.10 24.11 -20.09
C ALA A 216 -0.76 24.78 -20.48
N PRO A 217 -0.11 24.35 -21.59
CA PRO A 217 1.09 25.00 -22.10
C PRO A 217 0.85 26.49 -22.33
N GLN A 218 1.87 27.30 -22.03
CA GLN A 218 1.87 28.74 -22.29
C GLN A 218 2.79 28.96 -23.50
N PRO A 219 2.25 29.09 -24.73
CA PRO A 219 3.06 29.08 -25.96
C PRO A 219 4.10 30.19 -26.02
N GLU A 220 3.81 31.33 -25.38
CA GLU A 220 4.67 32.51 -25.33
C GLU A 220 5.74 32.42 -24.23
N ALA A 221 5.60 31.49 -23.28
CA ALA A 221 6.52 31.36 -22.16
C ALA A 221 7.80 30.64 -22.61
N ARG A 222 8.96 31.26 -22.37
CA ARG A 222 10.26 30.64 -22.63
C ARG A 222 10.58 29.61 -21.54
N PRO A 223 10.89 28.34 -21.89
CA PRO A 223 11.30 27.36 -20.90
C PRO A 223 12.65 27.75 -20.28
N SER A 224 12.79 27.46 -18.99
CA SER A 224 14.05 27.61 -18.27
C SER A 224 14.25 26.42 -17.34
N TRP A 225 15.44 26.28 -16.76
CA TRP A 225 15.69 25.24 -15.75
C TRP A 225 14.80 25.44 -14.49
N ILE A 226 14.31 26.66 -14.25
CA ILE A 226 13.41 27.00 -13.15
C ILE A 226 11.95 26.66 -13.48
N ARG A 227 11.53 26.79 -14.74
CA ARG A 227 10.18 26.48 -15.24
C ARG A 227 10.27 25.63 -16.51
N PRO A 228 10.69 24.36 -16.38
CA PRO A 228 11.08 23.55 -17.54
C PRO A 228 9.87 22.98 -18.30
N GLY A 229 8.65 23.16 -17.79
CA GLY A 229 7.43 22.70 -18.45
C GLY A 229 6.59 23.84 -19.05
N ALA A 230 7.07 25.08 -19.05
CA ALA A 230 6.27 26.26 -19.37
C ALA A 230 5.62 26.25 -20.77
N ASP A 231 6.34 25.73 -21.76
CA ASP A 231 5.99 25.73 -23.18
C ASP A 231 5.35 24.41 -23.67
N VAL A 232 5.28 23.40 -22.80
CA VAL A 232 4.90 22.03 -23.20
C VAL A 232 3.73 21.48 -22.38
N ASP A 233 2.96 20.57 -23.01
CA ASP A 233 2.03 19.70 -22.28
C ASP A 233 2.82 18.84 -21.30
N LEU A 234 2.48 18.95 -20.02
CA LEU A 234 3.13 18.26 -18.90
C LEU A 234 2.89 16.74 -18.89
N ALA A 235 2.18 16.18 -19.87
CA ALA A 235 1.98 14.73 -20.05
C ALA A 235 1.43 14.02 -18.78
N PRO A 236 0.28 14.46 -18.22
CA PRO A 236 -0.28 13.94 -16.97
C PRO A 236 -0.51 12.43 -16.95
N GLY A 237 -0.90 11.84 -18.08
CA GLY A 237 -1.05 10.39 -18.19
C GLY A 237 0.26 9.63 -17.99
N MET A 238 1.37 10.15 -18.54
CA MET A 238 2.69 9.56 -18.31
C MET A 238 3.18 9.82 -16.88
N PHE A 239 2.92 11.01 -16.34
CA PHE A 239 3.24 11.31 -14.94
C PHE A 239 2.59 10.28 -14.01
N LEU A 240 1.27 10.09 -14.12
CA LEU A 240 0.54 9.12 -13.30
C LEU A 240 1.01 7.69 -13.57
N ALA A 241 1.21 7.31 -14.83
CA ALA A 241 1.72 5.98 -15.17
C ALA A 241 3.06 5.67 -14.50
N VAL A 242 4.01 6.61 -14.51
CA VAL A 242 5.32 6.38 -13.88
C VAL A 242 5.22 6.33 -12.35
N GLN A 243 4.35 7.14 -11.73
CA GLN A 243 4.15 7.08 -10.28
C GLN A 243 3.43 5.81 -9.80
N ILE A 244 2.62 5.21 -10.67
CA ILE A 244 1.92 3.95 -10.40
C ILE A 244 2.85 2.77 -10.67
N LEU A 245 3.38 2.70 -11.89
CA LEU A 245 4.17 1.57 -12.38
C LEU A 245 5.57 1.55 -11.78
N GLY A 246 6.16 2.69 -11.42
CA GLY A 246 7.51 2.79 -10.85
C GLY A 246 7.70 1.92 -9.60
N PRO A 247 7.00 2.19 -8.49
CA PRO A 247 7.13 1.38 -7.27
C PRO A 247 6.72 -0.08 -7.49
N MET A 248 5.71 -0.35 -8.33
CA MET A 248 5.30 -1.72 -8.65
C MET A 248 6.38 -2.46 -9.46
N ALA A 249 7.03 -1.80 -10.42
CA ALA A 249 8.09 -2.37 -11.24
C ALA A 249 9.34 -2.71 -10.41
N VAL A 250 9.66 -1.91 -9.39
CA VAL A 250 10.76 -2.21 -8.46
C VAL A 250 10.51 -3.54 -7.73
N ILE A 251 9.28 -3.76 -7.26
CA ILE A 251 8.90 -5.02 -6.60
C ILE A 251 8.76 -6.18 -7.60
N ALA A 252 8.43 -5.87 -8.85
CA ALA A 252 8.39 -6.86 -9.91
C ALA A 252 9.78 -7.32 -10.39
N VAL A 253 10.88 -6.74 -9.89
CA VAL A 253 12.23 -7.21 -10.22
C VAL A 253 12.43 -8.60 -9.61
N PRO A 254 12.81 -9.62 -10.39
CA PRO A 254 12.88 -11.00 -9.90
C PRO A 254 13.82 -11.23 -8.71
N SER A 255 14.87 -10.43 -8.57
CA SER A 255 15.81 -10.52 -7.45
C SER A 255 15.31 -9.83 -6.17
N VAL A 256 14.18 -9.12 -6.22
CA VAL A 256 13.60 -8.43 -5.07
C VAL A 256 12.68 -9.39 -4.32
N PRO A 257 12.89 -9.62 -3.01
CA PRO A 257 11.98 -10.43 -2.21
C PRO A 257 10.57 -9.85 -2.19
N ILE A 258 9.56 -10.72 -2.30
CA ILE A 258 8.16 -10.34 -2.06
C ILE A 258 7.81 -10.61 -0.60
N PHE A 259 7.32 -9.60 0.12
CA PHE A 259 6.85 -9.73 1.49
C PHE A 259 5.93 -8.57 1.88
N GLY A 260 5.21 -8.71 3.01
CA GLY A 260 4.45 -7.62 3.62
C GLY A 260 3.30 -7.04 2.78
N GLY A 261 2.71 -7.85 1.89
CA GLY A 261 1.52 -7.48 1.13
C GLY A 261 1.73 -6.24 0.27
N VAL A 262 0.77 -5.31 0.28
CA VAL A 262 0.78 -4.12 -0.57
C VAL A 262 1.73 -3.02 -0.09
N LYS A 263 2.30 -3.13 1.12
CA LYS A 263 3.00 -2.02 1.81
C LYS A 263 4.15 -1.39 1.00
N HIS A 264 4.79 -2.18 0.16
CA HIS A 264 5.93 -1.72 -0.64
C HIS A 264 5.53 -0.86 -1.84
N PHE A 265 4.29 -1.00 -2.32
CA PHE A 265 3.76 -0.24 -3.45
C PHE A 265 2.48 0.54 -3.10
N LEU A 266 2.16 0.72 -1.80
CA LEU A 266 1.17 1.70 -1.33
C LEU A 266 1.34 3.09 -1.95
N PRO A 267 2.56 3.60 -2.22
CA PRO A 267 2.72 4.88 -2.89
C PRO A 267 2.03 5.00 -4.25
N ALA A 268 1.76 3.88 -4.94
CA ALA A 268 1.01 3.89 -6.20
C ALA A 268 -0.49 4.17 -6.01
N MET A 269 -1.06 3.82 -4.84
CA MET A 269 -2.50 3.80 -4.61
C MET A 269 -3.17 5.18 -4.74
N PRO A 270 -2.62 6.27 -4.20
CA PRO A 270 -3.22 7.59 -4.38
C PRO A 270 -3.24 8.04 -5.85
N PHE A 271 -2.22 7.68 -6.64
CA PHE A 271 -2.17 8.00 -8.06
C PHE A 271 -3.15 7.15 -8.88
N LEU A 272 -3.32 5.87 -8.56
CA LEU A 272 -4.38 5.02 -9.10
C LEU A 272 -5.76 5.63 -8.83
N SER A 273 -6.01 6.10 -7.60
CA SER A 273 -7.28 6.75 -7.26
C SER A 273 -7.49 8.08 -7.98
N ILE A 274 -6.43 8.81 -8.34
CA ILE A 274 -6.53 9.98 -9.23
C ILE A 274 -7.00 9.54 -10.63
N VAL A 275 -6.45 8.46 -11.18
CA VAL A 275 -6.91 7.88 -12.46
C VAL A 275 -8.36 7.42 -12.35
N ALA A 276 -8.76 6.80 -11.22
CA ALA A 276 -10.15 6.46 -10.95
C ALA A 276 -11.06 7.70 -10.93
N GLY A 277 -10.59 8.82 -10.35
CA GLY A 277 -11.28 10.12 -10.41
C GLY A 277 -11.50 10.62 -11.83
N VAL A 278 -10.59 10.34 -12.76
CA VAL A 278 -10.78 10.63 -14.20
C VAL A 278 -11.84 9.71 -14.82
N GLY A 279 -11.84 8.43 -14.48
CA GLY A 279 -12.90 7.51 -14.88
C GLY A 279 -14.27 7.94 -14.36
N LEU A 280 -14.34 8.41 -13.11
CA LEU A 280 -15.55 8.95 -12.50
C LEU A 280 -16.02 10.22 -13.21
N ALA A 281 -15.11 11.13 -13.56
CA ALA A 281 -15.44 12.32 -14.35
C ALA A 281 -16.04 11.96 -15.72
N TRP A 282 -15.49 10.94 -16.38
CA TRP A 282 -16.03 10.42 -17.63
C TRP A 282 -17.43 9.80 -17.45
N ALA A 283 -17.60 8.96 -16.43
CA ALA A 283 -18.88 8.32 -16.15
C ALA A 283 -19.97 9.36 -15.84
N LEU A 284 -19.64 10.39 -15.07
CA LEU A 284 -20.53 11.52 -14.77
C LEU A 284 -20.92 12.31 -16.01
N GLN A 285 -19.98 12.56 -16.92
CA GLN A 285 -20.27 13.24 -18.17
C GLN A 285 -21.24 12.42 -19.05
N ARG A 286 -21.01 11.11 -19.15
CA ARG A 286 -21.91 10.19 -19.86
C ARG A 286 -23.29 10.15 -19.22
N ALA A 287 -23.37 10.05 -17.89
CA ALA A 287 -24.64 10.06 -17.19
C ALA A 287 -25.41 11.36 -17.40
N ARG A 288 -24.75 12.53 -17.35
CA ARG A 288 -25.38 13.84 -17.65
C ARG A 288 -25.98 13.91 -19.05
N SER A 289 -25.33 13.31 -20.05
CA SER A 289 -25.84 13.29 -21.42
C SER A 289 -27.11 12.44 -21.59
N LEU A 290 -27.30 11.44 -20.72
CA LEU A 290 -28.46 10.54 -20.73
C LEU A 290 -29.57 11.02 -19.79
N PHE A 291 -29.22 11.75 -18.74
CA PHE A 291 -30.15 12.17 -17.69
C PHE A 291 -30.95 13.43 -18.10
N ARG A 292 -32.25 13.23 -18.34
CA ARG A 292 -33.18 14.26 -18.85
C ARG A 292 -33.74 15.24 -17.79
N PRO A 293 -34.05 14.83 -16.54
CA PRO A 293 -34.68 15.74 -15.57
C PRO A 293 -33.76 16.90 -15.14
N GLU A 294 -33.97 18.10 -15.67
CA GLU A 294 -33.10 19.26 -15.45
C GLU A 294 -33.01 19.69 -13.98
N GLY A 295 -34.13 19.70 -13.27
CA GLY A 295 -34.17 20.06 -11.84
C GLY A 295 -33.32 19.15 -10.94
N LEU A 296 -33.08 17.90 -11.37
CA LEU A 296 -32.30 16.91 -10.61
C LEU A 296 -30.84 16.80 -11.09
N ARG A 297 -30.46 17.42 -12.22
CA ARG A 297 -29.09 17.35 -12.76
C ARG A 297 -28.02 17.87 -11.80
N ARG A 298 -28.37 18.80 -10.90
CA ARG A 298 -27.46 19.32 -9.86
C ARG A 298 -27.08 18.28 -8.81
N PHE A 299 -27.95 17.31 -8.55
CA PHE A 299 -27.73 16.24 -7.56
C PHE A 299 -27.04 15.00 -8.17
N LEU A 300 -27.07 14.86 -9.51
CA LEU A 300 -26.47 13.72 -10.19
C LEU A 300 -24.98 13.53 -9.85
N PRO A 301 -24.11 14.56 -9.86
CA PRO A 301 -22.70 14.37 -9.54
C PRO A 301 -22.41 13.80 -8.15
N PRO A 302 -22.90 14.40 -7.04
CA PRO A 302 -22.65 13.84 -5.72
C PRO A 302 -23.33 12.47 -5.55
N ALA A 303 -24.56 12.26 -6.05
CA ALA A 303 -25.27 10.99 -5.91
C ALA A 303 -24.55 9.84 -6.65
N MET A 304 -24.13 10.06 -7.90
CA MET A 304 -23.42 9.05 -8.68
C MET A 304 -22.00 8.80 -8.13
N THR A 305 -21.34 9.84 -7.61
CA THR A 305 -20.04 9.67 -6.92
C THR A 305 -20.21 8.82 -5.67
N ALA A 306 -21.21 9.10 -4.83
CA ALA A 306 -21.52 8.29 -3.65
C ALA A 306 -21.82 6.84 -4.05
N MET A 307 -22.67 6.63 -5.05
CA MET A 307 -23.01 5.30 -5.56
C MET A 307 -21.79 4.51 -6.05
N LEU A 308 -20.86 5.15 -6.77
CA LEU A 308 -19.67 4.49 -7.30
C LEU A 308 -18.57 4.25 -6.24
N CYS A 309 -18.51 5.09 -5.21
CA CYS A 309 -17.61 4.91 -4.07
C CYS A 309 -18.16 3.92 -3.03
N LEU A 310 -19.49 3.76 -2.93
CA LEU A 310 -20.14 2.97 -1.89
C LEU A 310 -19.60 1.53 -1.79
N PRO A 311 -19.40 0.77 -2.90
CA PRO A 311 -18.87 -0.59 -2.80
C PRO A 311 -17.48 -0.63 -2.18
N ALA A 312 -16.60 0.30 -2.55
CA ALA A 312 -15.25 0.39 -1.98
C ALA A 312 -15.29 0.70 -0.47
N VAL A 313 -16.19 1.60 -0.05
CA VAL A 313 -16.39 1.94 1.38
C VAL A 313 -16.95 0.75 2.15
N ALA A 314 -17.99 0.11 1.63
CA ALA A 314 -18.62 -1.05 2.26
C ALA A 314 -17.65 -2.23 2.38
N GLU A 315 -16.86 -2.47 1.33
CA GLU A 315 -15.82 -3.51 1.32
C GLU A 315 -14.72 -3.22 2.35
N THR A 316 -14.26 -1.98 2.44
CA THR A 316 -13.27 -1.56 3.45
C THR A 316 -13.79 -1.70 4.88
N GLN A 317 -15.05 -1.31 5.12
CA GLN A 317 -15.70 -1.47 6.41
C GLN A 317 -15.84 -2.95 6.80
N ARG A 318 -16.31 -3.79 5.88
CA ARG A 318 -16.48 -5.24 6.08
C ARG A 318 -15.14 -5.92 6.35
N ALA A 319 -14.07 -5.46 5.71
CA ALA A 319 -12.74 -6.02 5.87
C ALA A 319 -12.09 -5.65 7.21
N HIS A 320 -12.48 -4.54 7.86
CA HIS A 320 -11.89 -4.11 9.12
C HIS A 320 -12.26 -5.06 10.29
N PRO A 321 -11.32 -5.44 11.19
CA PRO A 321 -9.92 -5.00 11.24
C PRO A 321 -8.95 -5.82 10.38
N ASP A 322 -9.41 -6.91 9.76
CA ASP A 322 -8.60 -7.90 9.03
C ASP A 322 -8.34 -7.55 7.56
N GLY A 323 -8.09 -6.27 7.28
CA GLY A 323 -8.00 -5.76 5.90
C GLY A 323 -6.96 -6.46 5.04
N LEU A 324 -5.89 -7.03 5.62
CA LEU A 324 -4.87 -7.79 4.89
C LEU A 324 -5.38 -9.11 4.31
N GLY A 325 -6.32 -9.77 4.99
CA GLY A 325 -6.83 -11.06 4.55
C GLY A 325 -8.02 -10.96 3.60
N HIS A 326 -8.55 -9.74 3.43
CA HIS A 326 -9.64 -9.47 2.51
C HIS A 326 -9.13 -9.32 1.08
N TYR A 327 -9.79 -9.98 0.15
CA TYR A 327 -9.59 -9.83 -1.30
C TYR A 327 -10.90 -9.45 -1.97
N ASN A 328 -10.83 -8.77 -3.10
CA ASN A 328 -12.00 -8.20 -3.76
C ASN A 328 -12.98 -9.26 -4.30
N LEU A 329 -14.12 -8.79 -4.80
CA LEU A 329 -15.19 -9.66 -5.31
C LEU A 329 -14.72 -10.61 -6.42
N LEU A 330 -13.72 -10.24 -7.25
CA LEU A 330 -13.19 -11.11 -8.29
C LEU A 330 -12.35 -12.26 -7.72
N ALA A 331 -11.72 -12.04 -6.57
CA ALA A 331 -10.97 -13.05 -5.85
C ALA A 331 -11.87 -13.94 -4.99
N GLY A 332 -13.04 -13.46 -4.56
CA GLY A 332 -13.99 -14.19 -3.73
C GLY A 332 -13.93 -13.87 -2.23
N GLY A 333 -13.52 -12.65 -1.84
CA GLY A 333 -13.46 -12.26 -0.43
C GLY A 333 -12.32 -12.94 0.31
N PHE A 334 -12.47 -13.09 1.63
CA PHE A 334 -11.53 -13.82 2.47
C PHE A 334 -11.31 -15.27 1.99
N ALA A 335 -12.41 -16.02 1.78
CA ALA A 335 -12.36 -17.43 1.40
C ALA A 335 -11.68 -17.66 0.05
N GLY A 336 -11.97 -16.80 -0.92
CA GLY A 336 -11.36 -16.87 -2.24
C GLY A 336 -9.87 -16.53 -2.21
N GLY A 337 -9.46 -15.48 -1.48
CA GLY A 337 -8.04 -15.18 -1.25
C GLY A 337 -7.27 -16.34 -0.62
N ALA A 338 -7.84 -16.97 0.41
CA ALA A 338 -7.27 -18.15 1.05
C ALA A 338 -7.19 -19.35 0.09
N SER A 339 -8.23 -19.59 -0.72
CA SER A 339 -8.27 -20.68 -1.70
C SER A 339 -7.24 -20.49 -2.83
N LEU A 340 -6.99 -19.24 -3.22
CA LEU A 340 -5.93 -18.87 -4.16
C LEU A 340 -4.53 -18.99 -3.54
N GLY A 341 -4.42 -19.23 -2.23
CA GLY A 341 -3.16 -19.27 -1.51
C GLY A 341 -2.47 -17.91 -1.48
N MET A 342 -3.25 -16.86 -1.25
CA MET A 342 -2.73 -15.52 -1.00
C MET A 342 -2.51 -15.33 0.50
N ASN A 343 -1.46 -14.60 0.88
CA ASN A 343 -1.19 -14.27 2.28
C ASN A 343 -2.42 -13.62 2.95
N ARG A 344 -2.75 -14.04 4.17
CA ARG A 344 -3.92 -13.53 4.90
C ARG A 344 -3.52 -12.47 5.91
N GLN A 345 -2.31 -12.55 6.44
CA GLN A 345 -1.87 -11.75 7.58
C GLN A 345 -0.34 -11.76 7.72
N PHE A 346 0.16 -10.75 8.43
CA PHE A 346 1.54 -10.67 8.94
C PHE A 346 1.56 -9.69 10.13
N TRP A 347 2.61 -9.71 10.95
CA TRP A 347 2.81 -8.87 12.17
C TRP A 347 1.97 -9.23 13.41
N GLY A 348 1.38 -10.41 13.46
CA GLY A 348 0.73 -10.87 14.69
C GLY A 348 -0.54 -10.14 15.11
N TYR A 349 -1.03 -9.13 14.36
CA TYR A 349 -2.15 -8.28 14.78
C TYR A 349 -3.47 -9.04 14.97
N SER A 350 -3.64 -10.17 14.28
CA SER A 350 -4.86 -10.97 14.26
C SER A 350 -5.18 -11.66 15.58
N VAL A 351 -4.26 -11.58 16.56
CA VAL A 351 -4.52 -12.02 17.94
C VAL A 351 -5.36 -11.04 18.74
N LEU A 352 -5.47 -9.77 18.31
CA LEU A 352 -6.19 -8.71 19.03
C LEU A 352 -7.63 -9.11 19.42
N PRO A 353 -8.44 -9.71 18.53
CA PRO A 353 -9.81 -10.13 18.86
C PRO A 353 -9.88 -11.28 19.85
N LEU A 354 -8.79 -12.04 20.03
CA LEU A 354 -8.71 -13.16 20.97
C LEU A 354 -8.26 -12.74 22.37
N LEU A 355 -7.68 -11.55 22.55
CA LEU A 355 -7.15 -11.14 23.85
C LEU A 355 -8.17 -11.26 25.00
N PRO A 356 -9.45 -10.82 24.87
CA PRO A 356 -10.42 -10.97 25.95
C PRO A 356 -10.66 -12.44 26.33
N TRP A 357 -10.78 -13.32 25.33
CA TRP A 357 -10.96 -14.76 25.55
C TRP A 357 -9.73 -15.37 26.25
N MET A 358 -8.52 -14.95 25.86
CA MET A 358 -7.27 -15.39 26.48
C MET A 358 -7.20 -15.00 27.96
N VAL A 359 -7.74 -13.83 28.34
CA VAL A 359 -7.79 -13.40 29.75
C VAL A 359 -8.75 -14.26 30.57
N GLU A 360 -9.92 -14.56 30.02
CA GLU A 360 -10.96 -15.35 30.68
C GLU A 360 -10.57 -16.84 30.81
N ASN A 361 -9.86 -17.39 29.82
CA ASN A 361 -9.56 -18.83 29.71
C ASN A 361 -8.09 -19.17 29.97
N ARG A 362 -7.32 -18.26 30.56
CA ARG A 362 -5.90 -18.52 30.87
C ARG A 362 -5.74 -19.72 31.83
N PRO A 363 -4.75 -20.60 31.60
CA PRO A 363 -4.49 -21.72 32.50
C PRO A 363 -3.97 -21.21 33.85
N ALA A 364 -4.22 -21.96 34.93
CA ALA A 364 -3.73 -21.62 36.27
C ALA A 364 -2.20 -21.53 36.35
N SER A 365 -1.49 -22.31 35.53
CA SER A 365 -0.03 -22.25 35.40
C SER A 365 0.46 -20.96 34.75
N ASN A 366 -0.43 -20.26 34.04
CA ASN A 366 -0.15 -19.06 33.26
C ASN A 366 0.95 -19.27 32.19
N ARG A 367 1.23 -20.51 31.76
CA ARG A 367 2.24 -20.81 30.74
C ARG A 367 1.63 -20.70 29.34
N ILE A 368 1.72 -19.51 28.74
CA ILE A 368 1.09 -19.19 27.46
C ILE A 368 2.14 -18.99 26.36
N TYR A 369 1.95 -19.64 25.21
CA TYR A 369 2.77 -19.48 24.01
C TYR A 369 2.10 -18.51 23.02
N TRP A 370 2.80 -17.44 22.65
CA TRP A 370 2.32 -16.37 21.78
C TRP A 370 2.98 -16.45 20.40
N HIS A 371 2.51 -17.35 19.55
CA HIS A 371 3.11 -17.57 18.22
C HIS A 371 3.09 -16.32 17.34
N ASP A 372 4.27 -15.89 16.87
CA ASP A 372 4.47 -14.74 15.97
C ASP A 372 3.88 -13.41 16.51
N VAL A 373 3.76 -13.31 17.84
CA VAL A 373 3.47 -12.06 18.55
C VAL A 373 4.74 -11.67 19.29
N LEU A 374 5.28 -10.49 18.97
CA LEU A 374 6.47 -9.97 19.64
C LEU A 374 6.17 -9.74 21.12
N HIS A 375 7.14 -10.03 22.00
CA HIS A 375 7.01 -9.76 23.43
C HIS A 375 6.65 -8.28 23.70
N ASP A 376 7.24 -7.35 22.94
CA ASP A 376 6.92 -5.92 23.02
C ASP A 376 5.44 -5.62 22.72
N ALA A 377 4.79 -6.40 21.85
CA ALA A 377 3.37 -6.27 21.59
C ALA A 377 2.54 -6.75 22.79
N VAL A 378 2.93 -7.86 23.43
CA VAL A 378 2.31 -8.34 24.68
C VAL A 378 2.43 -7.28 25.78
N VAL A 379 3.62 -6.69 25.96
CA VAL A 379 3.86 -5.58 26.91
C VAL A 379 2.98 -4.38 26.59
N MET A 380 2.81 -4.03 25.31
CA MET A 380 1.92 -2.95 24.89
C MET A 380 0.46 -3.26 25.23
N TYR A 381 0.00 -4.50 25.00
CA TYR A 381 -1.36 -4.90 25.35
C TYR A 381 -1.63 -4.84 26.84
N VAL A 382 -0.63 -5.15 27.69
CA VAL A 382 -0.72 -4.94 29.14
C VAL A 382 -0.82 -3.44 29.47
N ARG A 383 0.03 -2.61 28.86
CA ARG A 383 0.02 -1.16 29.06
C ARG A 383 -1.31 -0.51 28.65
N GLU A 384 -1.94 -1.00 27.60
CA GLU A 384 -3.26 -0.56 27.11
C GLU A 384 -4.43 -1.13 27.93
N GLY A 385 -4.17 -1.99 28.92
CA GLY A 385 -5.20 -2.64 29.73
C GLY A 385 -5.99 -3.74 28.99
N ARG A 386 -5.49 -4.21 27.84
CA ARG A 386 -6.09 -5.33 27.08
C ARG A 386 -5.71 -6.69 27.67
N LEU A 387 -4.55 -6.77 28.30
CA LEU A 387 -4.08 -7.95 29.04
C LEU A 387 -3.77 -7.56 30.49
N PRO A 388 -3.95 -8.47 31.47
CA PRO A 388 -3.62 -8.19 32.86
C PRO A 388 -2.11 -8.15 33.08
N LEU A 389 -1.70 -7.43 34.14
CA LEU A 389 -0.35 -7.54 34.66
C LEU A 389 -0.02 -9.00 35.02
N GLY A 390 1.18 -9.43 34.66
CA GLY A 390 1.63 -10.80 34.87
C GLY A 390 0.97 -11.82 33.93
N ILE A 391 0.38 -11.41 32.80
CA ILE A 391 0.05 -12.35 31.73
C ILE A 391 1.31 -13.12 31.34
N GLY A 392 1.21 -14.46 31.29
CA GLY A 392 2.40 -15.26 31.03
C GLY A 392 2.78 -15.29 29.57
N ASP A 393 4.07 -15.49 29.34
CA ASP A 393 4.70 -15.65 28.04
C ASP A 393 5.88 -16.59 28.22
N VAL A 394 5.80 -17.79 27.64
CA VAL A 394 6.89 -18.78 27.71
C VAL A 394 8.04 -18.46 26.75
N GLY A 395 7.88 -17.44 25.89
CA GLY A 395 8.84 -17.05 24.88
C GLY A 395 8.66 -17.78 23.55
N VAL A 396 9.65 -17.66 22.68
CA VAL A 396 9.66 -18.20 21.32
C VAL A 396 10.54 -19.45 21.21
N GLY A 397 10.13 -20.41 20.38
CA GLY A 397 10.89 -21.63 20.13
C GLY A 397 10.05 -22.90 20.29
N GLU A 398 10.49 -23.97 19.64
CA GLU A 398 9.83 -25.27 19.68
C GLU A 398 9.79 -25.86 21.11
N ASP A 399 10.87 -25.71 21.87
CA ASP A 399 10.96 -26.13 23.26
C ASP A 399 9.95 -25.39 24.15
N LYS A 400 9.61 -24.15 23.79
CA LYS A 400 8.63 -23.32 24.53
C LYS A 400 7.21 -23.81 24.34
N VAL A 401 6.86 -24.32 23.15
CA VAL A 401 5.56 -24.96 22.92
C VAL A 401 5.37 -26.17 23.85
N ALA A 402 6.43 -26.95 24.10
CA ALA A 402 6.36 -28.06 25.04
C ALA A 402 6.19 -27.61 26.50
N GLN A 403 6.66 -26.41 26.84
CA GLN A 403 6.60 -25.83 28.19
C GLN A 403 5.29 -25.07 28.47
N SER A 404 4.45 -24.82 27.45
CA SER A 404 3.16 -24.14 27.60
C SER A 404 1.99 -25.10 27.83
N ASP A 405 0.94 -24.54 28.42
CA ASP A 405 -0.37 -25.20 28.63
C ASP A 405 -1.48 -24.59 27.75
N LEU A 406 -1.26 -23.39 27.25
CA LEU A 406 -2.12 -22.71 26.28
C LEU A 406 -1.23 -22.10 25.20
N GLY A 407 -1.58 -22.27 23.93
CA GLY A 407 -0.80 -21.71 22.83
C GLY A 407 -1.70 -21.27 21.70
N LEU A 408 -1.50 -20.04 21.23
CA LEU A 408 -2.12 -19.58 20.00
C LEU A 408 -1.19 -19.85 18.82
N VAL A 409 -1.74 -20.10 17.65
CA VAL A 409 -1.03 -20.29 16.39
C VAL A 409 -1.67 -19.40 15.34
N ILE A 410 -0.83 -18.55 14.72
CA ILE A 410 -1.22 -17.70 13.60
C ILE A 410 -1.14 -18.55 12.34
N LEU A 411 -2.26 -18.67 11.63
CA LEU A 411 -2.37 -19.53 10.48
C LEU A 411 -1.89 -18.82 9.21
N GLU A 412 -0.75 -19.25 8.73
CA GLU A 412 -0.20 -18.97 7.39
C GLU A 412 0.48 -20.24 6.89
N LYS A 413 0.62 -20.43 5.57
CA LYS A 413 1.23 -21.65 5.05
C LYS A 413 2.67 -21.87 5.55
N HIS A 414 3.41 -20.81 5.84
CA HIS A 414 4.78 -20.92 6.38
C HIS A 414 4.82 -21.21 7.89
N PHE A 415 3.69 -21.14 8.58
CA PHE A 415 3.56 -21.43 10.01
C PHE A 415 2.90 -22.78 10.32
N ALA A 416 2.59 -23.58 9.29
CA ALA A 416 1.99 -24.91 9.46
C ALA A 416 2.80 -25.84 10.40
N VAL A 417 4.12 -25.66 10.48
CA VAL A 417 4.97 -26.39 11.43
C VAL A 417 4.55 -26.16 12.88
N TYR A 418 4.19 -24.93 13.25
CA TYR A 418 3.84 -24.60 14.63
C TYR A 418 2.51 -25.23 15.03
N GLU A 419 1.58 -25.38 14.09
CA GLU A 419 0.35 -26.11 14.35
C GLU A 419 0.64 -27.59 14.68
N TYR A 420 1.53 -28.24 13.92
CA TYR A 420 1.98 -29.61 14.20
C TYR A 420 2.73 -29.73 15.54
N LEU A 421 3.55 -28.74 15.89
CA LEU A 421 4.22 -28.70 17.20
C LEU A 421 3.22 -28.66 18.34
N HIS A 422 2.14 -27.88 18.22
CA HIS A 422 1.08 -27.83 19.22
C HIS A 422 0.32 -29.17 19.28
N TRP A 423 0.01 -29.78 18.14
CA TRP A 423 -0.66 -31.08 18.13
C TRP A 423 0.15 -32.17 18.83
N THR A 424 1.46 -32.19 18.58
CA THR A 424 2.39 -33.14 19.19
C THR A 424 2.58 -32.83 20.67
N ALA A 425 2.81 -31.57 21.03
CA ALA A 425 3.04 -31.20 22.42
C ALA A 425 1.77 -31.42 23.27
N TYR A 426 0.60 -31.02 22.79
CA TYR A 426 -0.65 -31.02 23.57
C TYR A 426 -1.48 -32.29 23.37
N GLN A 427 -1.06 -33.19 22.46
CA GLN A 427 -1.74 -34.45 22.15
C GLN A 427 -3.19 -34.25 21.69
N THR A 428 -3.44 -33.18 20.93
CA THR A 428 -4.77 -32.86 20.38
C THR A 428 -4.65 -32.11 19.05
N VAL A 429 -5.47 -32.48 18.07
CA VAL A 429 -5.66 -31.73 16.83
C VAL A 429 -6.86 -30.78 16.87
N ARG A 430 -7.57 -30.75 18.01
CA ARG A 430 -8.79 -29.95 18.19
C ARG A 430 -8.45 -28.63 18.88
N PRO A 431 -8.64 -27.48 18.22
CA PRO A 431 -8.48 -26.19 18.88
C PRO A 431 -9.61 -25.98 19.91
N VAL A 432 -9.28 -25.28 20.99
CA VAL A 432 -10.26 -24.83 21.99
C VAL A 432 -10.93 -23.51 21.60
N GLN A 433 -10.29 -22.74 20.71
CA GLN A 433 -10.85 -21.51 20.16
C GLN A 433 -10.29 -21.23 18.77
N VAL A 434 -11.13 -20.67 17.89
CA VAL A 434 -10.73 -20.26 16.54
C VAL A 434 -11.24 -18.86 16.25
N TYR A 435 -10.33 -17.95 15.91
CA TYR A 435 -10.69 -16.68 15.31
C TYR A 435 -10.72 -16.82 13.79
N ALA A 436 -11.90 -16.59 13.19
CA ALA A 436 -12.11 -16.71 11.75
C ALA A 436 -12.89 -15.52 11.19
N ARG A 437 -12.65 -15.24 9.90
CA ARG A 437 -13.39 -14.25 9.11
C ARG A 437 -14.01 -14.95 7.93
N GLU A 438 -15.34 -14.96 7.87
CA GLU A 438 -16.12 -15.52 6.75
C GLU A 438 -15.69 -16.96 6.39
N GLY A 439 -15.50 -17.80 7.42
CA GLY A 439 -15.07 -19.18 7.25
C GLY A 439 -13.56 -19.39 7.06
N VAL A 440 -12.75 -18.33 7.02
CA VAL A 440 -11.28 -18.42 6.95
C VAL A 440 -10.69 -18.26 8.34
N PRO A 441 -9.98 -19.27 8.88
CA PRO A 441 -9.35 -19.15 10.19
C PRO A 441 -8.06 -18.32 10.09
N PHE A 442 -7.86 -17.41 11.04
CA PHE A 442 -6.69 -16.54 11.17
C PHE A 442 -5.80 -16.98 12.33
N VAL A 443 -6.41 -17.22 13.48
CA VAL A 443 -5.68 -17.65 14.68
C VAL A 443 -6.44 -18.80 15.33
N VAL A 444 -5.73 -19.84 15.72
CA VAL A 444 -6.27 -20.97 16.47
C VAL A 444 -5.61 -21.04 17.83
N VAL A 445 -6.33 -21.48 18.85
CA VAL A 445 -5.81 -21.68 20.19
C VAL A 445 -5.94 -23.15 20.55
N TYR A 446 -4.85 -23.72 21.03
CA TYR A 446 -4.81 -25.07 21.57
C TYR A 446 -4.53 -25.01 23.07
N GLN A 447 -5.10 -25.95 23.81
CA GLN A 447 -4.88 -26.08 25.24
C GLN A 447 -4.54 -27.53 25.59
N ARG A 448 -3.50 -27.69 26.41
CA ARG A 448 -3.04 -28.98 26.89
C ARG A 448 -4.08 -29.62 27.80
N GLY A 449 -4.44 -30.86 27.51
CA GLY A 449 -5.37 -31.64 28.35
C GLY A 449 -6.82 -31.14 28.35
N ALA A 450 -7.19 -30.25 27.43
CA ALA A 450 -8.57 -29.78 27.32
C ALA A 450 -9.50 -30.94 26.88
N PRO A 451 -10.62 -31.18 27.59
CA PRO A 451 -11.65 -32.08 27.10
C PRO A 451 -12.29 -31.49 25.83
N SER A 452 -12.81 -32.37 24.96
CA SER A 452 -13.40 -31.95 23.69
C SER A 452 -14.55 -30.94 23.90
N PRO A 453 -14.48 -29.69 23.39
CA PRO A 453 -15.54 -28.70 23.61
C PRO A 453 -16.79 -28.99 22.78
N ARG A 454 -17.97 -28.54 23.26
CA ARG A 454 -19.21 -28.42 22.45
C ARG A 454 -19.02 -27.29 21.44
N GLN A 455 -19.37 -27.54 20.18
CA GLN A 455 -19.25 -26.59 19.08
C GLN A 455 -20.10 -25.33 19.33
N GLU A 456 -19.48 -24.23 19.75
CA GLU A 456 -20.02 -22.90 19.56
C GLU A 456 -19.04 -22.12 18.71
N PHE A 457 -19.33 -22.05 17.40
CA PHE A 457 -18.65 -21.10 16.52
C PHE A 457 -19.13 -19.70 16.88
N LEU A 458 -18.28 -18.90 17.52
CA LEU A 458 -18.54 -17.47 17.66
C LEU A 458 -18.46 -16.83 16.28
N SER A 459 -19.63 -16.50 15.72
CA SER A 459 -19.75 -15.62 14.56
C SER A 459 -19.75 -14.17 15.07
N PRO A 460 -18.89 -13.28 14.54
CA PRO A 460 -19.11 -11.84 14.68
C PRO A 460 -20.24 -11.35 13.77
#